data_AF-A0A2V5MAY9-F1
#
_entry.id   AF-A0A2V5MAY9-F1
#
_cell.length_a   1.000
_cell.length_b   1.000
_cell.length_c   1.000
_cell.angle_alpha   90.00
_cell.angle_beta   90.00
_cell.angle_gamma   90.00
#
_symmetry.space_group_name_H-M   'P 1'
#
loop_
_entity.id
_entity.type
_entity.pdbx_description
1 polymer ?
#
loop_
_entity_poly.entity_id
_entity_poly.type
_entity_poly.pdbx_seq_one_letter_code
_entity_poly.pdbx_strand_id
1 'polypeptide(L)'
;RFDAALNWVRKNSLWPMPMGLACCAIELMATAASRFDISRFGAEVMRFSPRQCDVMIVAGTVTYKMALAVKRIYEQMPEPK
;
A
#
# COMPACT_ATOMS: atom_id res chain seq x y z
N ARG A 1 -23.44 14.20 -2.39
CA ARG A 1 -23.87 12.86 -1.89
C ARG A 1 -23.15 11.74 -2.64
N PHE A 2 -23.08 11.81 -3.98
CA PHE A 2 -22.34 10.85 -4.80
C PHE A 2 -20.84 10.77 -4.46
N ASP A 3 -20.15 11.91 -4.36
CA ASP A 3 -18.71 11.93 -4.01
C ASP A 3 -18.43 11.34 -2.62
N ALA A 4 -19.34 11.58 -1.67
CA ALA A 4 -19.23 11.03 -0.32
C ALA A 4 -19.33 9.49 -0.34
N ALA A 5 -20.21 8.93 -1.17
CA ALA A 5 -20.32 7.49 -1.34
C ALA A 5 -19.07 6.91 -2.03
N LEU A 6 -18.57 7.59 -3.07
CA LEU A 6 -17.39 7.17 -3.82
C LEU A 6 -16.11 7.16 -2.96
N ASN A 7 -15.93 8.20 -2.14
CA ASN A 7 -14.83 8.28 -1.18
C ASN A 7 -14.97 7.26 -0.05
N TRP A 8 -16.20 6.94 0.37
CA TRP A 8 -16.45 5.90 1.37
C TRP A 8 -16.05 4.53 0.84
N VAL A 9 -16.40 4.19 -0.41
CA VAL A 9 -16.00 2.91 -1.03
C VAL A 9 -14.47 2.82 -1.11
N ARG A 10 -13.80 3.83 -1.67
CA ARG A 10 -12.34 3.85 -1.79
C ARG A 10 -11.60 3.71 -0.45
N LYS A 11 -12.10 4.38 0.59
CA LYS A 11 -11.49 4.34 1.93
C LYS A 11 -11.57 2.95 2.58
N ASN A 12 -12.63 2.20 2.32
CA ASN A 12 -12.89 0.91 2.97
C ASN A 12 -12.38 -0.30 2.16
N SER A 13 -11.73 -0.08 1.01
CA SER A 13 -11.21 -1.15 0.15
C SER A 13 -9.85 -0.78 -0.42
N LEU A 14 -8.90 -0.44 0.44
CA LEU A 14 -7.56 -0.04 0.02
C LEU A 14 -6.70 -1.27 -0.24
N TRP A 15 -6.11 -1.40 -1.44
CA TRP A 15 -5.18 -2.50 -1.72
C TRP A 15 -3.73 -2.03 -1.68
N PRO A 16 -3.01 -2.30 -0.57
CA PRO A 16 -1.65 -1.82 -0.39
C PRO A 16 -0.63 -2.57 -1.23
N MET A 17 0.33 -1.81 -1.75
CA MET A 17 1.59 -2.28 -2.29
C MET A 17 2.70 -2.12 -1.25
N PRO A 18 3.17 -3.21 -0.62
CA PRO A 18 4.21 -3.13 0.39
C PRO A 18 5.60 -2.96 -0.23
N MET A 19 6.25 -1.82 0.02
CA MET A 19 7.66 -1.59 -0.29
C MET A 19 8.49 -1.74 0.99
N GLY A 20 8.77 -2.98 1.38
CA GLY A 20 9.60 -3.31 2.54
C GLY A 20 11.10 -3.09 2.25
N LEU A 21 11.62 -1.90 2.54
CA LEU A 21 12.99 -1.50 2.19
C LEU A 21 14.00 -1.72 3.31
N ALA A 22 13.58 -1.61 4.56
CA ALA A 22 14.45 -1.71 5.73
C ALA A 22 13.66 -2.24 6.95
N CYS A 23 14.01 -1.77 8.15
CA CYS A 23 13.40 -2.20 9.42
C CYS A 23 11.88 -2.00 9.48
N CYS A 24 11.31 -0.97 8.85
CA CYS A 24 9.86 -0.77 8.89
C CYS A 24 9.07 -1.86 8.14
N ALA A 25 9.73 -2.72 7.35
CA ALA A 25 9.08 -3.86 6.72
C ALA A 25 8.51 -4.85 7.75
N ILE A 26 9.24 -5.12 8.84
CA ILE A 26 8.76 -6.05 9.88
C ILE A 26 7.61 -5.45 10.69
N GLU A 27 7.57 -4.12 10.84
CA GLU A 27 6.45 -3.42 11.45
C GLU A 27 5.20 -3.56 10.57
N LEU A 28 5.35 -3.38 9.25
CA LEU A 28 4.26 -3.61 8.30
C LEU A 28 3.76 -5.07 8.35
N MET A 29 4.65 -6.06 8.41
CA MET A 29 4.26 -7.46 8.56
C MET A 29 3.55 -7.72 9.90
N ALA A 30 4.00 -7.07 10.98
CA ALA A 30 3.32 -7.16 12.28
C ALA A 30 1.93 -6.54 12.23
N THR A 31 1.72 -5.43 11.51
CA THR A 31 0.39 -4.83 11.33
C THR A 31 -0.57 -5.75 10.54
N ALA A 32 -0.03 -6.55 9.62
CA ALA A 32 -0.80 -7.55 8.89
C ALA A 32 -1.02 -8.86 9.68
N ALA A 33 -0.26 -9.08 10.76
CA ALA A 33 -0.39 -10.27 11.59
C ALA A 33 -1.68 -10.24 12.44
N SER A 34 -2.07 -11.41 12.95
CA SER A 34 -3.33 -11.64 13.67
C SER A 34 -3.62 -10.71 14.84
N ARG A 35 -2.58 -10.11 15.46
CA ARG A 35 -2.74 -9.20 16.60
C ARG A 35 -3.39 -7.88 16.19
N PHE A 36 -2.98 -7.33 15.05
CA PHE A 36 -3.42 -6.02 14.58
C PHE A 36 -4.38 -6.13 13.40
N ASP A 37 -4.16 -7.10 12.52
CA ASP A 37 -5.06 -7.52 11.44
C ASP A 37 -5.60 -6.35 10.61
N ILE A 38 -4.73 -5.79 9.77
CA ILE A 38 -5.07 -4.69 8.85
C ILE A 38 -6.23 -5.03 7.90
N SER A 39 -6.52 -6.33 7.71
CA SER A 39 -7.66 -6.84 6.94
C SER A 39 -9.00 -6.30 7.43
N ARG A 40 -9.14 -5.98 8.73
CA ARG A 40 -10.38 -5.43 9.31
C ARG A 40 -10.80 -4.10 8.70
N PHE A 41 -9.86 -3.36 8.11
CA PHE A 41 -10.11 -2.08 7.47
C PHE A 41 -10.27 -2.20 5.95
N GLY A 42 -10.39 -3.43 5.41
CA GLY A 42 -10.48 -3.70 3.97
C GLY A 42 -9.15 -3.59 3.23
N ALA A 43 -8.04 -3.63 3.97
CA ALA A 43 -6.66 -3.68 3.44
C ALA A 43 -6.03 -5.06 3.57
N GLU A 44 -6.86 -6.09 3.46
CA GLU A 44 -6.51 -7.51 3.59
C GLU A 44 -5.55 -8.01 2.50
N VAL A 45 -5.58 -7.39 1.32
CA VAL A 45 -4.83 -7.88 0.16
C VAL A 45 -3.60 -7.03 -0.11
N MET A 46 -2.47 -7.46 0.46
CA MET A 46 -1.15 -6.98 0.06
C MET A 46 -0.85 -7.51 -1.36
N ARG A 47 -1.11 -6.68 -2.37
CA ARG A 47 -0.86 -7.04 -3.78
C ARG A 47 0.59 -6.66 -4.14
N PHE A 48 1.32 -7.62 -4.70
CA PHE A 48 2.70 -7.40 -5.16
C PHE A 48 2.76 -6.96 -6.63
N SER A 49 1.60 -6.71 -7.26
CA SER A 49 1.48 -6.18 -8.62
C SER A 49 1.03 -4.71 -8.54
N PRO A 50 1.88 -3.73 -8.92
CA PRO A 50 1.54 -2.31 -8.82
C PRO A 50 0.25 -1.92 -9.55
N ARG A 51 -0.09 -2.64 -10.63
CA ARG A 51 -1.26 -2.33 -11.47
C ARG A 51 -2.60 -2.63 -10.80
N GLN A 52 -2.59 -3.39 -9.72
CA GLN A 52 -3.77 -3.75 -8.95
C GLN A 52 -3.83 -3.00 -7.62
N CYS A 53 -2.81 -2.21 -7.28
CA CYS A 53 -2.71 -1.54 -5.99
C CYS A 53 -3.18 -0.10 -6.10
N ASP A 54 -3.82 0.37 -5.03
CA ASP A 54 -4.32 1.74 -4.95
C ASP A 54 -3.50 2.60 -3.99
N VAL A 55 -2.69 1.99 -3.11
CA VAL A 55 -1.83 2.73 -2.17
C VAL A 55 -0.45 2.08 -2.08
N MET A 56 0.61 2.87 -2.06
CA MET A 56 1.99 2.38 -1.91
C MET A 56 2.54 2.70 -0.53
N ILE A 57 2.94 1.68 0.22
CA ILE A 57 3.51 1.84 1.57
C ILE A 57 5.03 1.70 1.47
N VAL A 58 5.75 2.83 1.60
CA VAL A 58 7.23 2.86 1.62
C VAL A 58 7.73 2.61 3.04
N ALA A 59 7.94 1.34 3.36
CA ALA A 59 8.34 0.87 4.68
C ALA A 59 9.86 0.71 4.78
N GLY A 60 10.56 1.82 4.97
CA GLY A 60 11.99 1.86 5.29
C GLY A 60 12.79 2.87 4.47
N THR A 61 14.11 2.86 4.66
CA THR A 61 15.02 3.83 4.03
C THR A 61 15.13 3.62 2.52
N VAL A 62 14.88 4.68 1.75
CA VAL A 62 15.10 4.69 0.30
C VAL A 62 16.55 5.09 0.01
N THR A 63 17.34 4.16 -0.52
CA THR A 63 18.71 4.47 -0.98
C THR A 63 18.69 5.08 -2.38
N TYR A 64 19.76 5.80 -2.76
CA TYR A 64 19.86 6.44 -4.09
C TYR A 64 19.66 5.44 -5.24
N LYS A 65 20.19 4.21 -5.09
CA LYS A 65 19.99 3.13 -6.06
C LYS A 65 18.53 2.68 -6.16
N MET A 66 17.79 2.71 -5.05
CA MET A 66 16.40 2.26 -4.98
C MET A 66 15.39 3.33 -5.43
N ALA A 67 15.76 4.61 -5.38
CA ALA A 67 14.87 5.73 -5.72
C ALA A 67 14.20 5.58 -7.10
N LEU A 68 14.95 5.17 -8.13
CA LEU A 68 14.41 4.98 -9.47
C LEU A 68 13.42 3.80 -9.55
N ALA A 69 13.67 2.73 -8.79
CA ALA A 69 12.78 1.57 -8.76
C ALA A 69 11.44 1.93 -8.08
N VAL A 70 11.48 2.63 -6.95
CA VAL A 70 10.27 3.10 -6.26
C VAL A 70 9.46 4.04 -7.16
N LYS A 71 10.12 4.97 -7.84
CA LYS A 71 9.45 5.88 -8.79
C LYS A 71 8.76 5.12 -9.93
N ARG A 72 9.43 4.15 -10.55
CA ARG A 72 8.85 3.34 -11.64
C ARG A 72 7.62 2.55 -11.18
N ILE A 73 7.69 2.00 -9.99
CA ILE A 73 6.58 1.25 -9.38
C ILE A 73 5.38 2.18 -9.18
N TYR A 74 5.61 3.37 -8.60
CA TYR A 74 4.57 4.36 -8.39
C TYR A 74 3.94 4.83 -9.72
N GLU A 75 4.75 5.03 -10.75
CA GLU A 75 4.26 5.40 -12.09
C GLU A 75 3.36 4.32 -12.71
N GLN A 76 3.58 3.04 -12.40
CA GLN A 76 2.79 1.92 -12.93
C GLN A 76 1.44 1.70 -12.24
N MET A 77 1.20 2.35 -11.09
CA MET A 77 -0.08 2.25 -10.38
C MET A 77 -1.20 3.00 -11.12
N PRO A 78 -2.45 2.53 -11.08
CA PRO A 78 -3.62 3.26 -11.56
C PRO A 78 -3.96 4.46 -10.67
N GLU A 79 -4.62 5.48 -11.22
CA GLU A 79 -5.21 6.56 -10.41
C GLU A 79 -6.59 6.13 -9.90
N PRO A 80 -7.00 6.43 -8.66
CA PRO A 80 -6.35 7.28 -7.65
C PRO A 80 -5.32 6.51 -6.79
N LYS A 81 -4.08 7.03 -6.75
CA LYS A 81 -2.95 6.50 -5.95
C LYS A 81 -2.84 7.17 -4.58
#